data_AF-A0A0M0GSM4-F1
#
_entry.id   AF-A0A0M0GSM4-F1
#
_cell.length_a   1.000
_cell.length_b   1.000
_cell.length_c   1.000
_cell.angle_alpha   90.00
_cell.angle_beta   90.00
_cell.angle_gamma   90.00
#
_symmetry.space_group_name_H-M   'P 1'
#
loop_
_entity.id
_entity.type
_entity.pdbx_description
1 polymer ?
#
loop_
_entity_poly.entity_id
_entity_poly.type
_entity_poly.pdbx_seq_one_letter_code
_entity_poly.pdbx_strand_id
1 'polypeptide(L)'
;MKVKSLMYGLIVGGIVAGAGSLLSAPSSGKELRGKLKDKQNDWKLTLEDLKERANELKESIGTLSQESKETVLQLSKDLQASIKEWQISTAPNNERLQKEIETVRQTIEDLEKSIDLPGSSQSK
;
A
#
# COMPACT_ATOMS: atom_id res chain seq x y z
N MET A 1 15.86 -4.94 -13.13
CA MET A 1 15.92 -4.36 -11.77
C MET A 1 14.65 -4.54 -10.93
N LYS A 2 13.45 -4.71 -11.52
CA LYS A 2 12.16 -4.75 -10.81
C LYS A 2 11.92 -5.98 -9.92
N VAL A 3 12.42 -7.16 -10.29
CA VAL A 3 12.24 -8.41 -9.52
C VAL A 3 12.83 -8.31 -8.11
N LYS A 4 13.97 -7.61 -7.95
CA LYS A 4 14.60 -7.42 -6.65
C LYS A 4 13.71 -6.58 -5.71
N SER A 5 13.11 -5.51 -6.22
CA SER A 5 12.20 -4.65 -5.46
C SER A 5 10.91 -5.38 -5.06
N LEU A 6 10.35 -6.21 -5.96
CA LEU A 6 9.21 -7.07 -5.61
C LEU A 6 9.56 -8.10 -4.53
N MET A 7 10.77 -8.69 -4.59
CA MET A 7 11.24 -9.62 -3.58
C MET A 7 11.33 -8.97 -2.19
N TYR A 8 11.88 -7.75 -2.11
CA TYR A 8 11.91 -7.00 -0.85
C TYR A 8 10.50 -6.69 -0.32
N GLY A 9 9.56 -6.32 -1.20
CA GLY A 9 8.16 -6.14 -0.82
C GLY A 9 7.49 -7.41 -0.30
N LEU A 10 7.76 -8.55 -0.94
CA LEU A 10 7.27 -9.86 -0.50
C LEU A 10 7.83 -10.23 0.88
N ILE A 11 9.12 -10.00 1.11
CA ILE A 11 9.76 -10.32 2.39
C ILE A 11 9.18 -9.46 3.52
N VAL A 12 9.15 -8.14 3.33
CA VAL A 12 8.63 -7.21 4.34
C VAL A 12 7.14 -7.47 4.59
N GLY A 13 6.36 -7.61 3.52
CA GLY A 13 4.93 -7.93 3.62
C GLY A 13 4.67 -9.29 4.27
N GLY A 14 5.48 -10.31 3.95
CA GLY A 14 5.39 -11.65 4.52
C GLY A 14 5.68 -11.67 6.03
N ILE A 15 6.66 -10.88 6.49
CA ILE A 15 6.94 -10.74 7.92
C ILE A 15 5.78 -10.07 8.64
N VAL A 16 5.27 -8.95 8.12
CA VAL A 16 4.16 -8.22 8.73
C VAL A 16 2.88 -9.06 8.75
N ALA A 17 2.55 -9.70 7.63
CA ALA A 17 1.38 -10.59 7.53
C ALA A 17 1.53 -11.83 8.40
N GLY A 18 2.74 -12.41 8.48
CA GLY A 18 3.03 -13.55 9.35
C GLY A 18 2.86 -13.18 10.83
N ALA A 19 3.43 -12.07 11.27
CA ALA A 19 3.29 -11.59 12.64
C ALA A 19 1.82 -11.24 12.97
N GLY A 20 1.13 -10.52 12.08
CA GLY A 20 -0.27 -10.16 12.26
C GLY A 20 -1.20 -11.36 12.29
N SER A 21 -1.02 -12.33 11.39
CA SER A 21 -1.81 -13.56 11.37
C SER A 21 -1.54 -14.44 12.59
N LEU A 22 -0.29 -14.57 13.05
CA LEU A 22 0.03 -15.30 14.27
C LEU A 22 -0.54 -14.62 15.52
N LEU A 23 -0.55 -13.28 15.58
CA LEU A 23 -1.11 -12.54 16.71
C LEU A 23 -2.65 -12.61 16.72
N SER A 24 -3.28 -12.63 15.56
CA SER A 24 -4.75 -12.65 15.42
C SER A 24 -5.34 -14.06 15.29
N ALA A 25 -4.52 -15.11 15.18
CA ALA A 25 -5.00 -16.47 15.05
C ALA A 25 -5.58 -16.98 16.39
N PRO A 26 -6.81 -17.55 16.40
CA PRO A 26 -7.45 -18.04 17.62
C PRO A 26 -6.85 -19.35 18.16
N SER A 27 -5.91 -19.98 17.45
CA SER A 27 -5.36 -21.31 17.76
C SER A 27 -4.00 -21.24 18.45
N SER A 28 -3.80 -22.05 19.49
CA SER A 28 -2.51 -22.13 20.19
C SER A 28 -1.39 -22.74 19.33
N GLY A 29 -0.13 -22.35 19.56
CA GLY A 29 1.01 -22.88 18.80
C GLY A 29 1.19 -24.41 18.91
N LYS A 30 0.71 -25.04 20.00
CA LYS A 30 0.71 -26.50 20.16
C LYS A 30 -0.28 -27.17 19.21
N GLU A 31 -1.45 -26.59 19.07
CA GLU A 31 -2.50 -27.06 18.16
C GLU A 31 -2.09 -26.87 16.69
N LEU A 32 -1.48 -25.74 16.37
CA LEU A 32 -0.96 -25.46 15.02
C LEU A 32 0.13 -26.47 14.63
N ARG A 33 1.08 -26.75 15.53
CA ARG A 33 2.11 -27.77 15.30
C ARG A 33 1.52 -29.18 15.18
N GLY A 34 0.48 -29.51 15.93
CA GLY A 34 -0.25 -30.77 15.80
C GLY A 34 -0.91 -30.91 14.43
N LYS A 35 -1.71 -29.91 14.05
CA LYS A 35 -2.37 -29.84 12.73
C LYS A 35 -1.37 -29.90 11.58
N LEU A 36 -0.20 -29.28 11.72
CA LEU A 36 0.84 -29.28 10.70
C LEU A 36 1.47 -30.67 10.51
N LYS A 37 1.65 -31.43 11.61
CA LYS A 37 2.11 -32.83 11.54
C LYS A 37 1.07 -33.74 10.92
N ASP A 38 -0.18 -33.60 11.33
CA ASP A 38 -1.27 -34.48 10.89
C ASP A 38 -1.67 -34.20 9.44
N LYS A 39 -1.47 -32.97 8.94
CA LYS A 39 -1.89 -32.53 7.61
C LYS A 39 -0.73 -32.24 6.66
N GLN A 40 0.50 -32.60 6.99
CA GLN A 40 1.66 -32.31 6.14
C GLN A 40 1.46 -32.78 4.69
N ASN A 41 0.87 -33.98 4.52
CA ASN A 41 0.60 -34.53 3.19
C ASN A 41 -0.52 -33.79 2.46
N ASP A 42 -1.60 -33.40 3.15
CA ASP A 42 -2.69 -32.57 2.61
C ASP A 42 -2.17 -31.20 2.16
N TRP A 43 -1.26 -30.60 2.94
CA TRP A 43 -0.64 -29.32 2.60
C TRP A 43 0.18 -29.42 1.32
N LYS A 44 0.91 -30.54 1.12
CA LYS A 44 1.66 -30.76 -0.10
C LYS A 44 0.74 -30.81 -1.33
N LEU A 45 -0.34 -31.59 -1.25
CA LEU A 45 -1.33 -31.68 -2.33
C LEU A 45 -2.00 -30.32 -2.59
N THR A 46 -2.33 -29.59 -1.52
CA THR A 46 -2.91 -28.24 -1.62
C THR A 46 -1.94 -27.26 -2.26
N LEU A 47 -0.65 -27.34 -1.97
CA LEU A 47 0.38 -26.50 -2.61
C LEU A 47 0.56 -26.85 -4.09
N GLU A 48 0.47 -28.14 -4.45
CA GLU A 48 0.52 -28.58 -5.84
C GLU A 48 -0.68 -28.04 -6.63
N ASP A 49 -1.90 -28.17 -6.11
CA ASP A 49 -3.12 -27.61 -6.70
C ASP A 49 -3.08 -26.08 -6.77
N LEU A 50 -2.62 -25.40 -5.72
CA LEU A 50 -2.45 -23.94 -5.73
C LEU A 50 -1.43 -23.49 -6.78
N LYS A 51 -0.33 -24.23 -6.96
CA LYS A 51 0.68 -23.94 -7.98
C LYS A 51 0.10 -24.10 -9.38
N GLU A 52 -0.71 -25.12 -9.60
CA GLU A 52 -1.39 -25.36 -10.88
C GLU A 52 -2.36 -24.21 -11.19
N ARG A 53 -3.25 -23.87 -10.25
CA ARG A 53 -4.16 -22.72 -10.36
C ARG A 53 -3.43 -21.39 -10.54
N ALA A 54 -2.30 -21.20 -9.87
CA ALA A 54 -1.50 -19.98 -10.02
C ALA A 54 -0.86 -19.88 -11.41
N ASN A 55 -0.46 -21.02 -12.01
CA ASN A 55 0.01 -21.05 -13.39
C ASN A 55 -1.11 -20.73 -14.38
N GLU A 56 -2.30 -21.32 -14.21
CA GLU A 56 -3.48 -21.01 -15.02
C GLU A 56 -3.87 -19.53 -14.92
N LEU A 57 -3.87 -18.98 -13.70
CA LEU A 57 -4.15 -17.56 -13.46
C LEU A 57 -3.08 -16.67 -14.08
N LYS A 58 -1.80 -17.06 -14.02
CA LYS A 58 -0.71 -16.32 -14.66
C LYS A 58 -0.85 -16.32 -16.18
N GLU A 59 -1.28 -17.42 -16.77
CA GLU A 59 -1.53 -17.53 -18.22
C GLU A 59 -2.75 -16.68 -18.63
N SER A 60 -3.82 -16.73 -17.83
CA SER A 60 -5.03 -15.92 -17.99
C SER A 60 -4.73 -14.42 -17.83
N ILE A 61 -3.96 -14.03 -16.83
CA ILE A 61 -3.51 -12.64 -16.65
C ILE A 61 -2.50 -12.27 -17.74
N GLY A 62 -1.71 -13.20 -18.26
CA GLY A 62 -0.79 -12.94 -19.37
C GLY A 62 -1.55 -12.55 -20.64
N THR A 63 -2.59 -13.30 -20.98
CA THR A 63 -3.49 -13.02 -22.10
C THR A 63 -4.34 -11.77 -21.86
N LEU A 64 -4.98 -11.63 -20.68
CA LEU A 64 -5.67 -10.39 -20.32
C LEU A 64 -4.75 -9.17 -20.28
N SER A 65 -3.50 -9.28 -19.81
CA SER A 65 -2.52 -8.18 -19.79
C SER A 65 -2.08 -7.77 -21.19
N GLN A 66 -2.15 -8.70 -22.15
CA GLN A 66 -1.78 -8.42 -23.53
C GLN A 66 -2.90 -7.65 -24.25
N GLU A 67 -4.16 -7.97 -23.99
CA GLU A 67 -5.33 -7.20 -24.49
C GLU A 67 -5.58 -5.91 -23.69
N SER A 68 -5.34 -5.92 -22.37
CA SER A 68 -5.51 -4.75 -21.51
C SER A 68 -4.35 -3.76 -21.58
N LYS A 69 -3.21 -4.08 -22.21
CA LYS A 69 -2.14 -3.11 -22.45
C LYS A 69 -2.63 -1.90 -23.25
N GLU A 70 -3.43 -2.12 -24.30
CA GLU A 70 -4.00 -1.03 -25.09
C GLU A 70 -5.01 -0.22 -24.27
N THR A 71 -5.89 -0.90 -23.53
CA THR A 71 -6.90 -0.24 -22.70
C THR A 71 -6.27 0.54 -21.54
N VAL A 72 -5.29 -0.02 -20.83
CA VAL A 72 -4.59 0.63 -19.71
C VAL A 72 -3.73 1.78 -20.19
N LEU A 73 -3.07 1.66 -21.36
CA LEU A 73 -2.35 2.78 -21.97
C LEU A 73 -3.29 3.90 -22.39
N GLN A 74 -4.48 3.57 -22.91
CA GLN A 74 -5.51 4.54 -23.29
C GLN A 74 -6.08 5.23 -22.04
N LEU A 75 -6.45 4.49 -21.01
CA LEU A 75 -6.89 5.03 -19.72
C LEU A 75 -5.82 5.92 -19.08
N SER A 76 -4.54 5.54 -19.18
CA SER A 76 -3.44 6.37 -18.67
C SER A 76 -3.29 7.68 -19.44
N LYS A 77 -3.49 7.66 -20.77
CA LYS A 77 -3.51 8.87 -21.60
C LYS A 77 -4.71 9.75 -21.29
N ASP A 78 -5.88 9.16 -21.09
CA ASP A 78 -7.13 9.87 -20.79
C ASP A 78 -7.07 10.48 -19.38
N LEU A 79 -6.47 9.78 -18.41
CA LEU A 79 -6.16 10.32 -17.09
C LEU A 79 -5.15 11.46 -17.16
N GLN A 80 -4.10 11.32 -17.97
CA GLN A 80 -3.12 12.39 -18.15
C GLN A 80 -3.72 13.63 -18.83
N ALA A 81 -4.63 13.42 -19.80
CA ALA A 81 -5.39 14.49 -20.44
C ALA A 81 -6.34 15.16 -19.43
N SER A 82 -7.06 14.37 -18.63
CA SER A 82 -7.94 14.88 -17.57
C SER A 82 -7.17 15.65 -16.49
N ILE A 83 -5.97 15.21 -16.13
CA ILE A 83 -5.08 15.92 -15.20
C ILE A 83 -4.58 17.21 -15.82
N LYS A 84 -4.19 17.21 -17.11
CA LYS A 84 -3.79 18.43 -17.82
C LYS A 84 -4.95 19.41 -17.95
N GLU A 85 -6.15 18.94 -18.25
CA GLU A 85 -7.35 19.75 -18.37
C GLU A 85 -7.78 20.30 -17.00
N TRP A 86 -7.68 19.50 -15.94
CA TRP A 86 -7.82 19.96 -14.56
C TRP A 86 -6.75 21.00 -14.20
N GLN A 87 -5.51 20.80 -14.62
CA GLN A 87 -4.41 21.72 -14.37
C GLN A 87 -4.55 23.04 -15.15
N ILE A 88 -5.06 23.00 -16.39
CA ILE A 88 -5.35 24.19 -17.21
C ILE A 88 -6.59 24.94 -16.70
N SER A 89 -7.65 24.23 -16.31
CA SER A 89 -8.85 24.83 -15.73
C SER A 89 -8.65 25.34 -14.29
N THR A 90 -7.72 24.75 -13.53
CA THR A 90 -7.34 25.19 -12.18
C THR A 90 -6.14 26.15 -12.19
N ALA A 91 -5.42 26.30 -13.31
CA ALA A 91 -4.28 27.23 -13.47
C ALA A 91 -4.56 28.67 -13.01
N PRO A 92 -5.72 29.30 -13.30
CA PRO A 92 -5.97 30.65 -12.79
C PRO A 92 -6.26 30.70 -11.27
N ASN A 93 -6.52 29.57 -10.61
CA ASN A 93 -6.78 29.50 -9.15
C ASN A 93 -5.53 29.10 -8.33
N ASN A 94 -4.43 28.72 -8.98
CA ASN A 94 -3.19 28.29 -8.32
C ASN A 94 -2.53 29.40 -7.48
N GLU A 95 -2.62 30.67 -7.90
CA GLU A 95 -2.08 31.78 -7.09
C GLU A 95 -2.83 31.93 -5.76
N ARG A 96 -4.16 31.75 -5.77
CA ARG A 96 -4.98 31.78 -4.56
C ARG A 96 -4.70 30.58 -3.65
N LEU A 97 -4.59 29.38 -4.22
CA LEU A 97 -4.28 28.16 -3.46
C LEU A 97 -2.86 28.18 -2.87
N GLN A 98 -1.87 28.71 -3.59
CA GLN A 98 -0.53 28.90 -3.03
C GLN A 98 -0.56 29.90 -1.87
N LYS A 99 -1.31 30.99 -2.00
CA LYS A 99 -1.47 31.99 -0.93
C LYS A 99 -2.21 31.43 0.29
N GLU A 100 -3.22 30.60 0.08
CA GLU A 100 -3.94 29.90 1.16
C GLU A 100 -3.05 28.86 1.85
N ILE A 101 -2.24 28.09 1.11
CA ILE A 101 -1.27 27.15 1.69
C ILE A 101 -0.19 27.88 2.49
N GLU A 102 0.32 29.01 2.00
CA GLU A 102 1.30 29.85 2.71
C GLU A 102 0.70 30.42 4.00
N THR A 103 -0.55 30.88 3.96
CA THR A 103 -1.27 31.42 5.13
C THR A 103 -1.50 30.34 6.20
N VAL A 104 -1.85 29.12 5.77
CA VAL A 104 -2.00 27.97 6.68
C VAL A 104 -0.66 27.60 7.32
N ARG A 105 0.44 27.61 6.56
CA ARG A 105 1.80 27.39 7.11
C ARG A 105 2.17 28.44 8.16
N GLN A 106 1.95 29.72 7.88
CA GLN A 106 2.25 30.79 8.83
C GLN A 106 1.43 30.67 10.11
N THR A 107 0.15 30.31 10.00
CA THR A 107 -0.73 30.12 11.16
C THR A 107 -0.25 28.96 12.03
N ILE A 108 0.27 27.88 11.43
CA ILE A 108 0.84 26.74 12.15
C ILE A 108 2.16 27.12 12.83
N GLU A 109 3.04 27.87 12.18
CA GLU A 109 4.30 28.35 12.79
C GLU A 109 4.06 29.33 13.94
N ASP A 110 3.06 30.21 13.83
CA ASP A 110 2.65 31.11 14.90
C ASP A 110 2.00 30.34 16.06
N LEU A 111 1.21 29.31 15.76
CA LEU A 111 0.68 28.39 16.75
C LEU A 111 1.80 27.64 17.47
N GLU A 112 2.79 27.11 16.76
CA GLU A 112 3.96 26.44 17.35
C GLU A 112 4.81 27.40 18.20
N LYS A 113 5.05 28.63 17.76
CA LYS A 113 5.74 29.66 18.55
C LYS A 113 4.94 30.09 19.79
N SER A 114 3.62 30.13 19.70
CA SER A 114 2.75 30.42 20.84
C SER A 114 2.62 29.24 21.81
N ILE A 115 2.91 28.02 21.35
CA ILE A 115 3.01 26.82 22.18
C ILE A 115 4.41 26.71 22.84
N ASP A 116 5.46 27.26 22.24
CA ASP A 116 6.86 27.11 22.69
C ASP A 116 7.41 28.24 23.60
N LEU A 117 6.54 29.09 24.20
CA LEU A 117 6.94 30.06 25.23
C LEU A 117 5.85 30.19 26.33
N PRO A 118 6.23 30.35 27.60
CA PRO A 118 6.47 29.27 28.56
C PRO A 118 5.37 29.20 29.62
N GLY A 119 4.91 28.00 29.96
CA GLY A 119 3.93 27.87 31.04
C GLY A 119 3.64 26.47 31.51
N SER A 120 4.60 25.80 32.16
CA SER A 120 4.30 25.00 33.37
C SER A 120 5.54 24.39 34.01
N SER A 121 6.07 25.03 35.05
CA SER A 121 6.39 24.36 36.32
C SER A 121 6.73 25.40 37.40
N GLN A 122 5.79 25.60 38.32
CA GLN A 122 6.02 26.20 39.63
C GLN A 122 6.76 25.23 40.58
N SER A 123 7.21 25.75 41.73
CA SER A 123 7.95 25.15 42.87
C SER A 123 9.47 25.28 42.72
N LYS A 124 10.18 26.01 43.60
CA LYS A 124 10.12 26.06 45.07
C LYS A 124 10.43 27.47 45.60
#